data_AF-A0A149QS76-F1
#
_entry.id   AF-A0A149QS76-F1
#
_cell.length_a   1.000
_cell.length_b   1.000
_cell.length_c   1.000
_cell.angle_alpha   90.00
_cell.angle_beta   90.00
_cell.angle_gamma   90.00
#
_symmetry.space_group_name_H-M   'P 1'
#
loop_
_entity.id
_entity.type
_entity.pdbx_description
1 polymer ?
#
loop_
_entity_poly.entity_id
_entity_poly.type
_entity_poly.pdbx_seq_one_letter_code
_entity_poly.pdbx_strand_id
1 'polypeptide(L)'
;MDEVIEGGTHPLKGLRCGRGRNGMSQAQRLRIVITKPEETGESSLLYHGEGILLSWSDDCRLGMRLSLRLDSGPEGVDWHPLSGVDADNNAGEVVMVTVWAIADDECLQDARKATRRSTPFYLLPPVKQSQIKCRLDEDFRKWTRLAAPGLLPADELPEDMLTPIQYAEQFVRAYCQVESRSEMSHDTATGFAARERWREIMRMYDEHRRG
;
A
#
# COMPACT_ATOMS: atom_id res chain seq x y z
N MET A 1 -46.03 3.72 -8.34
CA MET A 1 -45.46 2.49 -7.76
C MET A 1 -44.03 2.84 -7.44
N ASP A 2 -43.80 3.30 -6.21
CA ASP A 2 -42.45 3.61 -5.74
C ASP A 2 -41.76 2.27 -5.50
N GLU A 3 -40.73 2.00 -6.31
CA GLU A 3 -39.80 0.91 -6.01
C GLU A 3 -39.13 1.25 -4.68
N VAL A 4 -39.52 0.50 -3.65
CA VAL A 4 -38.78 0.41 -2.41
C VAL A 4 -37.41 -0.14 -2.78
N ILE A 5 -36.41 0.75 -2.89
CA ILE A 5 -35.01 0.35 -2.97
C ILE A 5 -34.70 -0.29 -1.62
N GLU A 6 -34.86 -1.61 -1.53
CA GLU A 6 -34.35 -2.42 -0.42
C GLU A 6 -32.92 -1.98 -0.17
N GLY A 7 -32.63 -1.56 1.07
CA GLY A 7 -31.39 -0.91 1.49
C GLY A 7 -30.17 -1.46 0.77
N GLY A 8 -29.82 -0.81 -0.34
CA GLY A 8 -28.91 -1.35 -1.32
C GLY A 8 -27.55 -1.48 -0.67
N THR A 9 -26.97 -2.68 -0.76
CA THR A 9 -25.55 -2.87 -0.47
C THR A 9 -24.80 -1.81 -1.27
N HIS A 10 -24.05 -0.93 -0.57
CA HIS A 10 -23.33 0.19 -1.18
C HIS A 10 -22.63 -0.25 -2.48
N PRO A 11 -22.71 0.50 -3.59
CA PRO A 11 -22.32 0.01 -4.92
C PRO A 11 -20.85 -0.41 -5.05
N LEU A 12 -19.99 0.12 -4.15
CA LEU A 12 -18.57 -0.22 -4.08
C LEU A 12 -18.25 -1.28 -2.99
N LYS A 13 -19.24 -1.74 -2.23
CA LYS A 13 -19.07 -2.74 -1.18
C LYS A 13 -18.80 -4.10 -1.80
N GLY A 14 -17.69 -4.71 -1.38
CA GLY A 14 -17.18 -5.96 -1.95
C GLY A 14 -16.09 -5.75 -3.02
N LEU A 15 -15.92 -4.54 -3.55
CA LEU A 15 -14.81 -4.23 -4.45
C LEU A 15 -13.50 -4.16 -3.68
N ARG A 16 -12.43 -4.67 -4.30
CA ARG A 16 -11.11 -4.68 -3.66
C ARG A 16 -10.43 -3.31 -3.79
N CYS A 17 -9.97 -2.78 -2.68
CA CYS A 17 -9.30 -1.48 -2.61
C CYS A 17 -7.78 -1.64 -2.58
N GLY A 18 -7.06 -0.83 -3.36
CA GLY A 18 -5.61 -0.77 -3.31
C GLY A 18 -5.10 -0.01 -2.09
N ARG A 19 -4.45 -0.68 -1.12
CA ARG A 19 -3.75 0.04 -0.04
C ARG A 19 -2.60 0.88 -0.61
N GLY A 20 -2.62 2.17 -0.29
CA GLY A 20 -1.66 3.14 -0.77
C GLY A 20 -0.18 2.76 -0.59
N ARG A 21 0.60 3.16 -1.60
CA ARG A 21 2.06 3.24 -1.71
C ARG A 21 2.94 2.00 -1.81
N ASN A 22 2.60 0.80 -1.36
CA ASN A 22 3.49 -0.37 -1.55
C ASN A 22 2.71 -1.71 -1.65
N GLY A 23 2.80 -2.39 -2.80
CA GLY A 23 2.36 -3.77 -2.98
C GLY A 23 1.02 -3.93 -3.71
N MET A 24 1.07 -4.06 -5.05
CA MET A 24 -0.07 -4.34 -5.92
C MET A 24 -0.22 -5.85 -6.12
N SER A 25 -1.41 -6.38 -5.87
CA SER A 25 -1.93 -7.57 -6.58
C SER A 25 -3.46 -7.73 -6.52
N GLN A 26 -4.20 -6.86 -5.83
CA GLN A 26 -5.65 -7.07 -5.60
C GLN A 26 -6.48 -5.77 -5.58
N ALA A 27 -6.19 -4.76 -6.41
CA ALA A 27 -7.07 -3.58 -6.51
C ALA A 27 -8.05 -3.75 -7.68
N GLN A 28 -9.31 -3.38 -7.48
CA GLN A 28 -10.34 -3.44 -8.52
C GLN A 28 -10.02 -2.47 -9.65
N ARG A 29 -9.97 -2.96 -10.90
CA ARG A 29 -9.96 -2.13 -12.10
C ARG A 29 -11.37 -1.62 -12.38
N LEU A 30 -11.44 -0.35 -12.73
CA LEU A 30 -12.67 0.34 -13.06
C LEU A 30 -12.52 0.99 -14.44
N ARG A 31 -13.58 0.96 -15.24
CA ARG A 31 -13.73 1.90 -16.34
C ARG A 31 -14.39 3.15 -15.80
N ILE A 32 -13.85 4.31 -16.19
CA ILE A 32 -14.17 5.60 -15.60
C ILE A 32 -14.47 6.59 -16.72
N VAL A 33 -15.60 7.26 -16.59
CA VAL A 33 -15.99 8.41 -17.41
C VAL A 33 -16.21 9.60 -16.49
N ILE A 34 -15.55 10.71 -16.77
CA ILE A 34 -15.71 11.98 -16.06
C ILE A 34 -16.19 13.02 -17.05
N THR A 35 -17.33 13.65 -16.74
CA THR A 35 -17.90 14.73 -17.55
C THR A 35 -18.16 15.95 -16.69
N LYS A 36 -18.02 17.14 -17.28
CA LYS A 36 -18.42 18.41 -16.66
C LYS A 36 -19.77 18.84 -17.25
N PRO A 37 -20.79 19.11 -16.42
CA PRO A 37 -22.03 19.69 -16.92
C PRO A 37 -21.78 21.15 -17.35
N GLU A 38 -22.32 21.53 -18.50
CA GLU A 38 -22.25 22.89 -19.03
C GLU A 38 -23.60 23.61 -18.83
N GLU A 39 -23.58 24.95 -18.78
CA GLU A 39 -24.77 25.76 -18.57
C GLU A 39 -25.81 25.60 -19.69
N THR A 40 -25.38 25.16 -20.87
CA THR A 40 -26.20 24.86 -22.05
C THR A 40 -27.02 23.57 -21.89
N GLY A 41 -26.77 22.78 -20.84
CA GLY A 41 -27.36 21.45 -20.65
C GLY A 41 -26.58 20.32 -21.36
N GLU A 42 -25.54 20.65 -22.13
CA GLU A 42 -24.59 19.67 -22.66
C GLU A 42 -23.55 19.29 -21.59
N SER A 43 -22.76 18.25 -21.83
CA SER A 43 -21.70 17.85 -20.91
C SER A 43 -20.41 17.61 -21.67
N SER A 44 -19.33 18.29 -21.26
CA SER A 44 -18.00 18.09 -21.82
C SER A 44 -17.32 16.87 -21.20
N LEU A 45 -16.68 16.07 -22.05
CA LEU A 45 -15.89 14.93 -21.62
C LEU A 45 -14.53 15.40 -21.08
N LEU A 46 -14.28 15.17 -19.79
CA LEU A 46 -13.00 15.45 -19.15
C LEU A 46 -12.07 14.23 -19.18
N TYR A 47 -12.63 13.04 -18.97
CA TYR A 47 -11.87 11.81 -18.96
C TYR A 47 -12.71 10.62 -19.44
N HIS A 48 -12.10 9.79 -20.27
CA HIS A 48 -12.61 8.46 -20.60
C HIS A 48 -11.44 7.50 -20.61
N GLY A 49 -11.48 6.53 -19.71
CA GLY A 49 -10.37 5.59 -19.57
C GLY A 49 -10.58 4.61 -18.43
N GLU A 50 -9.48 4.11 -17.90
CA GLU A 50 -9.47 3.12 -16.84
C GLU A 50 -8.69 3.62 -15.64
N GLY A 51 -8.96 3.02 -14.50
CA GLY A 51 -8.21 3.31 -13.29
C GLY A 51 -8.37 2.22 -12.27
N ILE A 52 -7.74 2.44 -11.11
CA ILE A 52 -7.87 1.52 -9.98
C ILE A 52 -8.53 2.20 -8.80
N LEU A 53 -9.38 1.44 -8.11
CA LEU A 53 -9.96 1.82 -6.84
C LEU A 53 -8.90 1.77 -5.74
N LEU A 54 -8.55 2.92 -5.16
CA LEU A 54 -7.60 2.99 -4.04
C LEU A 54 -8.32 2.82 -2.72
N SER A 55 -9.38 3.57 -2.52
CA SER A 55 -10.23 3.46 -1.33
C SER A 55 -11.60 4.05 -1.61
N TRP A 56 -12.57 3.61 -0.83
CA TRP A 56 -13.84 4.28 -0.67
C TRP A 56 -14.22 4.26 0.81
N SER A 57 -14.98 5.25 1.25
CA SER A 57 -15.55 5.32 2.58
C SER A 57 -16.92 5.98 2.49
N ASP A 58 -17.82 5.56 3.34
CA ASP A 58 -19.12 6.21 3.52
C ASP A 58 -19.12 6.87 4.90
N ASP A 59 -19.30 8.19 4.93
CA ASP A 59 -19.38 8.98 6.17
C ASP A 59 -20.75 9.65 6.22
N CYS A 60 -21.53 9.39 7.27
CA CYS A 60 -22.88 9.95 7.41
C CYS A 60 -22.91 11.49 7.43
N ARG A 61 -21.79 12.17 7.69
CA ARG A 61 -21.66 13.64 7.72
C ARG A 61 -21.12 14.23 6.42
N LEU A 62 -20.21 13.52 5.76
CA LEU A 62 -19.48 14.02 4.58
C LEU A 62 -19.91 13.34 3.27
N GLY A 63 -20.78 12.34 3.35
CA GLY A 63 -21.19 11.50 2.24
C GLY A 63 -20.14 10.46 1.86
N MET A 64 -20.30 9.91 0.65
CA MET A 64 -19.37 8.94 0.09
C MET A 64 -18.09 9.65 -0.39
N ARG A 65 -16.94 9.16 0.05
CA ARG A 65 -15.62 9.57 -0.47
C ARG A 65 -15.02 8.45 -1.29
N LEU A 66 -14.55 8.78 -2.49
CA LEU A 66 -13.93 7.86 -3.43
C LEU A 66 -12.51 8.34 -3.76
N SER A 67 -11.54 7.43 -3.73
CA SER A 67 -10.16 7.67 -4.19
C SER A 67 -9.83 6.74 -5.34
N LEU A 68 -9.59 7.34 -6.51
CA LEU A 68 -9.25 6.65 -7.76
C LEU A 68 -7.85 7.04 -8.19
N ARG A 69 -7.13 6.09 -8.79
CA ARG A 69 -5.95 6.39 -9.59
C ARG A 69 -6.33 6.18 -11.05
N LEU A 70 -6.47 7.27 -11.79
CA LEU A 70 -6.70 7.26 -13.23
C LEU A 70 -5.41 6.82 -13.93
N ASP A 71 -5.54 6.06 -15.01
CA ASP A 71 -4.41 5.77 -15.89
C ASP A 71 -4.11 7.01 -16.74
N SER A 72 -2.81 7.31 -16.90
CA SER A 72 -2.34 8.40 -17.77
C SER A 72 -2.87 8.17 -19.19
N GLY A 73 -3.33 9.23 -19.84
CA GLY A 73 -3.93 9.15 -21.19
C GLY A 73 -3.01 8.47 -22.22
N PRO A 74 -3.57 8.01 -23.35
CA PRO A 74 -2.78 7.46 -24.43
C PRO A 74 -1.69 8.48 -24.81
N GLU A 75 -0.47 8.00 -25.03
CA GLU A 75 0.76 8.75 -25.39
C GLU A 75 1.77 9.08 -24.27
N GLY A 76 1.53 8.74 -23.00
CA GLY A 76 2.58 8.87 -21.97
C GLY A 76 2.97 10.31 -21.63
N VAL A 77 2.05 11.24 -21.90
CA VAL A 77 2.12 12.62 -21.42
C VAL A 77 1.65 12.63 -19.96
N ASP A 78 2.50 13.16 -19.06
CA ASP A 78 2.17 13.38 -17.64
C ASP A 78 1.21 14.60 -17.47
N TRP A 79 0.11 14.61 -18.21
CA TRP A 79 -0.94 15.60 -18.04
C TRP A 79 -2.06 15.01 -17.19
N HIS A 80 -2.44 15.70 -16.12
CA HIS A 80 -3.56 15.25 -15.29
C HIS A 80 -4.85 15.52 -16.07
N PRO A 81 -5.75 14.54 -16.25
CA PRO A 81 -6.94 14.70 -17.10
C PRO A 81 -7.94 15.73 -16.60
N LEU A 82 -7.78 16.19 -15.35
CA LEU A 82 -8.57 17.27 -14.74
C LEU A 82 -7.76 18.56 -14.57
N SER A 83 -6.61 18.69 -15.24
CA SER A 83 -5.84 19.94 -15.25
C SER A 83 -6.67 21.06 -15.89
N GLY A 84 -7.10 22.03 -15.09
CA GLY A 84 -7.98 23.13 -15.51
C GLY A 84 -9.38 23.10 -14.88
N VAL A 85 -9.69 22.06 -14.09
CA VAL A 85 -10.87 22.02 -13.23
C VAL A 85 -10.51 22.69 -11.91
N ASP A 86 -11.26 23.72 -11.50
CA ASP A 86 -11.02 24.39 -10.22
C ASP A 86 -11.24 23.42 -9.05
N ALA A 87 -10.21 23.29 -8.21
CA ALA A 87 -10.24 22.49 -6.99
C ALA A 87 -9.49 23.21 -5.88
N ASP A 88 -10.21 23.60 -4.83
CA ASP A 88 -9.70 24.13 -3.57
C ASP A 88 -10.27 23.31 -2.40
N ASN A 89 -9.69 23.48 -1.21
CA ASN A 89 -10.11 22.76 0.00
C ASN A 89 -11.56 23.06 0.42
N ASN A 90 -12.11 24.20 -0.03
CA ASN A 90 -13.45 24.69 0.34
C ASN A 90 -14.38 24.95 -0.85
N ALA A 91 -13.90 24.81 -2.09
CA ALA A 91 -14.65 25.10 -3.29
C ALA A 91 -14.12 24.23 -4.45
N GLY A 92 -14.98 23.83 -5.37
CA GLY A 92 -14.56 23.08 -6.54
C GLY A 92 -15.68 22.97 -7.55
N GLU A 93 -15.32 22.58 -8.76
CA GLU A 93 -16.31 22.35 -9.82
C GLU A 93 -17.04 21.02 -9.60
N VAL A 94 -18.34 21.02 -9.93
CA VAL A 94 -19.13 19.81 -9.96
C VAL A 94 -18.81 19.04 -11.24
N VAL A 95 -18.39 17.79 -11.08
CA VAL A 95 -18.21 16.85 -12.19
C VAL A 95 -19.09 15.63 -11.96
N MET A 96 -19.57 15.02 -13.04
CA MET A 96 -20.24 13.73 -13.00
C MET A 96 -19.20 12.64 -13.23
N VAL A 97 -19.18 11.65 -12.34
CA VAL A 97 -18.28 10.51 -12.43
C VAL A 97 -19.12 9.25 -12.56
N THR A 98 -18.93 8.54 -13.68
CA THR A 98 -19.53 7.21 -13.89
C THR A 98 -18.43 6.16 -13.82
N VAL A 99 -18.62 5.14 -13.01
CA VAL A 99 -17.67 4.03 -12.85
C VAL A 99 -18.37 2.69 -12.91
N TRP A 100 -17.72 1.71 -13.52
CA TRP A 100 -18.13 0.31 -13.45
C TRP A 100 -16.91 -0.60 -13.34
N ALA A 101 -17.07 -1.70 -12.60
CA ALA A 101 -16.03 -2.70 -12.42
C ALA A 101 -15.77 -3.45 -13.73
N ILE A 102 -14.50 -3.60 -14.07
CA ILE A 102 -14.06 -4.50 -15.14
C ILE A 102 -13.90 -5.89 -14.49
N ALA A 103 -14.48 -6.92 -15.10
CA ALA A 103 -14.38 -8.29 -14.60
C ALA A 103 -12.91 -8.76 -14.60
N ASP A 104 -12.56 -9.65 -13.66
CA ASP A 104 -11.18 -10.16 -13.50
C ASP A 104 -10.65 -10.88 -14.76
N ASP A 105 -11.54 -11.28 -15.70
CA ASP A 105 -11.28 -12.05 -16.91
C ASP A 105 -11.24 -11.23 -18.22
N GLU A 106 -11.66 -9.96 -18.23
CA GLU A 106 -11.54 -9.09 -19.40
C GLU A 106 -10.22 -8.31 -19.40
N CYS A 107 -9.26 -8.74 -20.22
CA CYS A 107 -8.04 -8.00 -20.51
C CYS A 107 -8.09 -7.40 -21.92
N LEU A 108 -8.16 -6.07 -22.03
CA LEU A 108 -7.49 -5.38 -23.14
C LEU A 108 -5.98 -5.39 -22.82
N GLN A 109 -5.21 -6.19 -23.55
CA GLN A 109 -3.77 -6.03 -23.58
C GLN A 109 -3.44 -4.78 -24.40
N ASP A 110 -2.66 -3.82 -23.85
CA ASP A 110 -1.85 -3.00 -24.73
C ASP A 110 -0.46 -2.60 -24.22
N ALA A 111 0.36 -2.48 -25.25
CA ALA A 111 1.76 -2.46 -25.50
C ALA A 111 2.52 -1.38 -24.76
N ARG A 112 3.07 -1.75 -23.60
CA ARG A 112 4.40 -1.37 -23.09
C ARG A 112 4.51 -1.78 -21.61
N LYS A 113 5.54 -2.54 -21.23
CA LYS A 113 6.41 -2.14 -20.11
C LYS A 113 5.79 -1.95 -18.69
N ALA A 114 4.74 -2.66 -18.30
CA ALA A 114 4.26 -2.73 -16.91
C ALA A 114 5.24 -3.39 -15.90
N THR A 115 6.53 -3.50 -16.27
CA THR A 115 7.65 -3.76 -15.38
C THR A 115 7.92 -2.53 -14.52
N ARG A 116 7.11 -2.32 -13.47
CA ARG A 116 7.63 -1.65 -12.28
C ARG A 116 8.73 -2.56 -11.76
N ARG A 117 9.99 -2.17 -11.93
CA ARG A 117 11.11 -2.83 -11.25
C ARG A 117 10.84 -2.75 -9.75
N SER A 118 10.26 -3.81 -9.18
CA SER A 118 10.24 -4.04 -7.74
C SER A 118 11.70 -4.06 -7.32
N THR A 119 12.16 -3.05 -6.58
CA THR A 119 13.50 -3.08 -5.99
C THR A 119 13.60 -4.37 -5.21
N PRO A 120 14.46 -5.32 -5.61
CA PRO A 120 14.57 -6.60 -4.93
C PRO A 120 14.83 -6.37 -3.44
N PHE A 121 14.30 -7.24 -2.59
CA PHE A 121 14.33 -7.08 -1.13
C PHE A 121 15.75 -6.75 -0.60
N TYR A 122 16.77 -7.40 -1.14
CA TYR A 122 18.18 -7.21 -0.75
C TYR A 122 18.74 -5.80 -1.08
N LEU A 123 18.10 -5.04 -1.98
CA LEU A 123 18.46 -3.65 -2.29
C LEU A 123 17.70 -2.62 -1.43
N LEU A 124 16.75 -3.04 -0.59
CA LEU A 124 16.05 -2.14 0.31
C LEU A 124 16.94 -1.71 1.50
N PRO A 125 16.75 -0.50 2.07
CA PRO A 125 17.45 -0.10 3.29
C PRO A 125 17.14 -1.05 4.48
N PRO A 126 18.10 -1.29 5.39
CA PRO A 126 17.93 -2.17 6.56
C PRO A 126 16.69 -1.88 7.42
N VAL A 127 16.34 -0.60 7.58
CA VAL A 127 15.10 -0.19 8.29
C VAL A 127 13.85 -0.76 7.60
N LYS A 128 13.77 -0.66 6.27
CA LYS A 128 12.62 -1.18 5.51
C LYS A 128 12.63 -2.71 5.47
N GLN A 129 13.80 -3.32 5.32
CA GLN A 129 13.93 -4.78 5.37
C GLN A 129 13.43 -5.33 6.70
N SER A 130 13.85 -4.74 7.83
CA SER A 130 13.41 -5.17 9.16
C SER A 130 11.92 -4.97 9.40
N GLN A 131 11.34 -3.85 8.95
CA GLN A 131 9.89 -3.63 9.02
C GLN A 131 9.11 -4.69 8.24
N ILE A 132 9.56 -5.01 7.01
CA ILE A 132 8.93 -6.02 6.16
C ILE A 132 9.03 -7.39 6.82
N LYS A 133 10.21 -7.78 7.31
CA LYS A 133 10.41 -9.09 7.96
C LYS A 133 9.55 -9.25 9.20
N CYS A 134 9.56 -8.29 10.14
CA CYS A 134 8.75 -8.40 11.35
C CYS A 134 7.24 -8.47 11.05
N ARG A 135 6.74 -7.69 10.08
CA ARG A 135 5.30 -7.57 9.80
C ARG A 135 4.76 -8.66 8.90
N LEU A 136 5.48 -9.01 7.83
CA LEU A 136 4.94 -9.82 6.74
C LEU A 136 5.51 -11.25 6.71
N ASP A 137 6.69 -11.49 7.26
CA ASP A 137 7.36 -12.80 7.20
C ASP A 137 7.07 -13.59 8.49
N GLU A 138 6.15 -14.56 8.41
CA GLU A 138 5.76 -15.40 9.55
C GLU A 138 6.88 -16.33 10.01
N ASP A 139 7.62 -16.89 9.06
CA ASP A 139 8.72 -17.80 9.34
C ASP A 139 9.85 -17.05 10.06
N PHE A 140 10.09 -15.79 9.67
CA PHE A 140 11.03 -14.92 10.38
C PHE A 140 10.60 -14.73 11.84
N ARG A 141 9.31 -14.45 12.10
CA ARG A 141 8.82 -14.30 13.48
C ARG A 141 9.00 -15.58 14.30
N LYS A 142 8.70 -16.75 13.74
CA LYS A 142 8.91 -18.04 14.41
C LYS A 142 10.40 -18.26 14.70
N TRP A 143 11.26 -18.01 13.72
CA TRP A 143 12.70 -18.12 13.86
C TRP A 143 13.25 -17.19 14.95
N THR A 144 12.76 -15.95 15.07
CA THR A 144 13.25 -15.03 16.12
C THR A 144 13.06 -15.60 17.53
N ARG A 145 12.01 -16.37 17.79
CA ARG A 145 11.80 -17.06 19.08
C ARG A 145 12.76 -18.21 19.30
N LEU A 146 13.07 -18.97 18.24
CA LEU A 146 14.05 -20.06 18.29
C LEU A 146 15.48 -19.53 18.48
N ALA A 147 15.80 -18.41 17.85
CA ALA A 147 17.14 -17.84 17.85
C ALA A 147 17.43 -16.98 19.09
N ALA A 148 16.40 -16.40 19.72
CA ALA A 148 16.53 -15.50 20.88
C ALA A 148 17.43 -16.07 22.00
N PRO A 149 17.22 -17.31 22.50
CA PRO A 149 18.03 -17.84 23.62
C PRO A 149 19.52 -18.00 23.30
N GLY A 150 19.89 -18.12 22.02
CA GLY A 150 21.28 -18.26 21.58
C GLY A 150 21.96 -16.93 21.20
N LEU A 151 21.18 -15.87 21.00
CA LEU A 151 21.67 -14.59 20.47
C LEU A 151 21.51 -13.42 21.43
N LEU A 152 20.59 -13.52 22.40
CA LEU A 152 20.29 -12.47 23.36
C LEU A 152 20.37 -13.02 24.79
N PRO A 153 20.73 -12.18 25.77
CA PRO A 153 20.57 -12.49 27.19
C PRO A 153 19.11 -12.87 27.53
N ALA A 154 18.94 -13.81 28.47
CA ALA A 154 17.63 -14.38 28.84
C ALA A 154 16.59 -13.34 29.31
N ASP A 155 17.04 -12.16 29.78
CA ASP A 155 16.19 -11.14 30.37
C ASP A 155 15.80 -10.00 29.40
N GLU A 156 16.27 -10.02 28.16
CA GLU A 156 16.02 -8.91 27.22
C GLU A 156 14.62 -8.93 26.56
N LEU A 157 13.96 -10.09 26.53
CA LEU A 157 12.69 -10.28 25.81
C LEU A 157 11.61 -10.94 26.69
N PRO A 158 10.57 -10.18 27.11
CA PRO A 158 9.42 -10.77 27.80
C PRO A 158 8.51 -11.49 26.80
N GLU A 159 8.60 -12.82 26.73
CA GLU A 159 7.82 -13.65 25.78
C GLU A 159 6.31 -13.53 25.98
N ASP A 160 5.84 -13.43 27.23
CA ASP A 160 4.43 -13.61 27.59
C ASP A 160 3.55 -12.37 27.36
N MET A 161 4.14 -11.22 27.04
CA MET A 161 3.40 -9.95 26.92
C MET A 161 3.39 -9.35 25.51
N LEU A 162 4.01 -10.00 24.53
CA LEU A 162 4.21 -9.42 23.20
C LEU A 162 3.50 -10.23 22.11
N THR A 163 2.79 -9.53 21.22
CA THR A 163 2.34 -10.15 19.96
C THR A 163 3.54 -10.64 19.15
N PRO A 164 3.38 -11.64 18.25
CA PRO A 164 4.49 -12.16 17.44
C PRO A 164 5.23 -11.08 16.65
N ILE A 165 4.52 -10.04 16.19
CA ILE A 165 5.13 -8.90 15.50
C ILE A 165 5.97 -8.10 16.49
N GLN A 166 5.39 -7.67 17.62
CA GLN A 166 6.10 -6.88 18.64
C GLN A 166 7.33 -7.60 19.17
N TYR A 167 7.24 -8.91 19.39
CA TYR A 167 8.37 -9.73 19.80
C TYR A 167 9.51 -9.67 18.78
N ALA A 168 9.22 -9.91 17.49
CA ALA A 168 10.23 -9.81 16.44
C ALA A 168 10.80 -8.40 16.30
N GLU A 169 10.00 -7.35 16.52
CA GLU A 169 10.49 -5.98 16.54
C GLU A 169 11.45 -5.71 17.70
N GLN A 170 11.15 -6.23 18.89
CA GLN A 170 11.98 -6.06 20.08
C GLN A 170 13.26 -6.89 19.99
N PHE A 171 13.18 -8.12 19.48
CA PHE A 171 14.34 -8.95 19.16
C PHE A 171 15.33 -8.20 18.25
N VAL A 172 14.84 -7.60 17.15
CA VAL A 172 15.70 -6.86 16.23
C VAL A 172 16.34 -5.65 16.91
N ARG A 173 15.60 -4.92 17.75
CA ARG A 173 16.13 -3.77 18.50
C ARG A 173 17.21 -4.18 19.49
N ALA A 174 16.93 -5.21 20.29
CA ALA A 174 17.83 -5.77 21.28
C ALA A 174 19.14 -6.25 20.62
N TYR A 175 19.03 -7.11 19.61
CA TYR A 175 20.20 -7.62 18.89
C TYR A 175 21.01 -6.52 18.20
N CYS A 176 20.34 -5.59 17.52
CA CYS A 176 21.04 -4.50 16.84
C CYS A 176 21.57 -3.43 17.81
N GLN A 177 21.18 -3.48 19.08
CA GLN A 177 21.46 -2.50 20.14
C GLN A 177 21.01 -1.08 19.76
N VAL A 178 19.76 -0.95 19.35
CA VAL A 178 19.12 0.33 19.00
C VAL A 178 17.79 0.47 19.74
N GLU A 179 17.46 1.67 20.20
CA GLU A 179 16.15 1.95 20.83
C GLU A 179 15.03 1.92 19.79
N SER A 180 15.35 2.41 18.58
CA SER A 180 14.47 2.41 17.42
C SER A 180 15.18 1.85 16.19
N ARG A 181 14.45 1.02 15.43
CA ARG A 181 14.92 0.54 14.11
C ARG A 181 15.25 1.68 13.14
N SER A 182 14.69 2.88 13.32
CA SER A 182 15.04 4.04 12.48
C SER A 182 16.52 4.43 12.60
N GLU A 183 17.18 4.14 13.71
CA GLU A 183 18.60 4.46 13.93
C GLU A 183 19.53 3.78 12.94
N MET A 184 19.12 2.65 12.35
CA MET A 184 19.92 1.99 11.29
C MET A 184 20.07 2.87 10.03
N SER A 185 19.21 3.90 9.86
CA SER A 185 19.31 4.87 8.78
C SER A 185 20.22 6.06 9.09
N HIS A 186 20.63 6.23 10.35
CA HIS A 186 21.47 7.34 10.74
C HIS A 186 22.92 7.11 10.27
N ASP A 187 23.58 8.21 9.90
CA ASP A 187 25.00 8.21 9.54
C ASP A 187 25.86 8.42 10.80
N THR A 188 25.76 7.46 11.72
CA THR A 188 26.49 7.45 12.98
C THR A 188 27.19 6.09 13.17
N ALA A 189 28.18 6.03 14.08
CA ALA A 189 28.85 4.78 14.42
C ALA A 189 27.85 3.70 14.88
N THR A 190 26.86 4.09 15.71
CA THR A 190 25.76 3.23 16.15
C THR A 190 24.92 2.73 14.98
N GLY A 191 24.53 3.63 14.06
CA GLY A 191 23.77 3.28 12.88
C GLY A 191 24.53 2.30 11.97
N PHE A 192 25.84 2.49 11.79
CA PHE A 192 26.68 1.58 11.03
C PHE A 192 26.77 0.20 11.68
N ALA A 193 27.08 0.13 12.98
CA ALA A 193 27.13 -1.13 13.72
C ALA A 193 25.80 -1.89 13.69
N ALA A 194 24.67 -1.18 13.82
CA ALA A 194 23.34 -1.77 13.72
C ALA A 194 23.07 -2.36 12.32
N ARG A 195 23.56 -1.73 11.24
CA ARG A 195 23.45 -2.28 9.88
C ARG A 195 24.28 -3.55 9.68
N GLU A 196 25.47 -3.64 10.26
CA GLU A 196 26.28 -4.88 10.25
C GLU A 196 25.55 -6.01 10.98
N ARG A 197 25.04 -5.76 12.18
CA ARG A 197 24.27 -6.74 12.96
C ARG A 197 22.99 -7.17 12.25
N TRP A 198 22.32 -6.26 11.57
CA TRP A 198 21.16 -6.60 10.74
C TRP A 198 21.52 -7.56 9.60
N ARG A 199 22.65 -7.34 8.91
CA ARG A 199 23.10 -8.27 7.85
C ARG A 199 23.40 -9.65 8.41
N GLU A 200 23.95 -9.71 9.62
CA GLU A 200 24.23 -10.98 10.29
C GLU A 200 22.95 -11.73 10.67
N ILE A 201 21.93 -11.05 11.22
CA ILE A 201 20.59 -11.64 11.42
C ILE A 201 20.05 -12.24 10.13
N MET A 202 20.13 -11.49 9.02
CA MET A 202 19.62 -11.94 7.74
C MET A 202 20.37 -13.16 7.21
N ARG A 203 21.71 -13.21 7.39
CA ARG A 203 22.53 -14.38 7.04
C ARG A 203 22.11 -15.62 7.82
N MET A 204 21.98 -15.50 9.15
CA MET A 204 21.57 -16.61 10.02
C MET A 204 20.17 -17.12 9.69
N TYR A 205 19.24 -16.21 9.38
CA TYR A 205 17.88 -16.58 8.96
C TYR A 205 17.87 -17.28 7.61
N ASP A 206 18.63 -16.79 6.62
CA ASP A 206 18.72 -17.42 5.30
C ASP A 206 19.37 -18.81 5.38
N GLU A 207 20.33 -19.03 6.29
CA GLU A 207 20.90 -20.34 6.59
C GLU A 207 19.87 -21.28 7.21
N HIS A 208 19.10 -20.80 8.20
CA HIS A 208 18.01 -21.57 8.80
C HIS A 208 16.95 -21.99 7.78
N ARG A 209 16.66 -21.15 6.78
CA ARG A 209 15.69 -21.48 5.72
C ARG A 209 16.18 -22.51 4.70
N ARG A 210 17.49 -22.74 4.63
CA ARG A 210 18.10 -23.69 3.67
C ARG A 210 18.37 -25.07 4.26
N GLY A 211 18.45 -25.16 5.59
CA GLY A 211 18.55 -26.41 6.33
C GLY A 211 17.18 -27.02 6.60
#